data_AF-N1UP80-F1
#
_entry.id   AF-N1UP80-F1
#
_cell.length_a   1.000
_cell.length_b   1.000
_cell.length_c   1.000
_cell.angle_alpha   90.00
_cell.angle_beta   90.00
_cell.angle_gamma   90.00
#
_symmetry.space_group_name_H-M   'P 1'
#
loop_
_entity.id
_entity.type
_entity.pdbx_description
1 polymer ?
#
loop_
_entity_poly.entity_id
_entity_poly.type
_entity_poly.pdbx_seq_one_letter_code
_entity_poly.pdbx_strand_id
1 'polypeptide(L)'
;MDLSESYFPKRVFGKIIFLLLLFFIYSILFYHSSWLSDDSFITFRVVDNFLNGYGLRWNPLERVQVYTHPLWLFLLIPIQWVVREISISAYLLSYLCGILFISVYYFTFSKFRNGFGLIAVALGVFFSSRTFIDYNTSGLENSLSFLLLLLFEIKFCCLYLNSKPENVKIDSYKIGFLTALLLLTRLDLVLFLFLPGYVLFYKIFKEHKIQFLKYSFLGIFFWISYLIFSIIYFGSLLPNTFYAKTNVLFSFSERISAGWNYIKISLKWDPIVICVFGLHIFWTFSEPILKRFTKVKWTLSEKEKGILLISLTSILFVLFYLFWVGGDFMAGRFLGTCLIVSVFFRVFFLSYVLRI
;
A
#
# COMPACT_ATOMS: atom_id res chain seq x y z
N MET A 1 -26.21 31.08 38.64
CA MET A 1 -24.87 30.98 38.03
C MET A 1 -24.95 29.78 37.11
N ASP A 2 -25.59 29.97 35.96
CA ASP A 2 -25.88 28.91 35.02
C ASP A 2 -24.61 28.57 34.27
N LEU A 3 -24.00 27.44 34.64
CA LEU A 3 -22.94 26.83 33.85
C LEU A 3 -23.56 26.41 32.52
N SER A 4 -23.20 27.13 31.48
CA SER A 4 -23.51 26.80 30.11
C SER A 4 -23.21 25.33 29.86
N GLU A 5 -24.27 24.55 29.61
CA GLU A 5 -24.14 23.25 28.98
C GLU A 5 -23.38 23.46 27.68
N SER A 6 -22.10 23.13 27.71
CA SER A 6 -21.28 23.06 26.52
C SER A 6 -21.88 21.95 25.65
N TYR A 7 -22.77 22.36 24.73
CA TYR A 7 -23.31 21.53 23.67
C TYR A 7 -22.16 21.15 22.72
N PHE A 8 -21.25 20.29 23.17
CA PHE A 8 -20.42 19.52 22.28
C PHE A 8 -21.38 18.67 21.45
N PRO A 9 -21.44 18.84 20.13
CA PRO A 9 -22.42 18.15 19.32
C PRO A 9 -22.18 16.64 19.48
N LYS A 10 -23.17 15.91 20.03
CA LYS A 10 -23.12 14.45 20.31
C LYS A 10 -22.52 13.62 19.14
N ARG A 11 -22.68 14.10 17.91
CA ARG A 11 -22.12 13.52 16.68
C ARG A 11 -20.58 13.56 16.59
N VAL A 12 -19.92 14.59 17.12
CA VAL A 12 -18.44 14.68 17.13
C VAL A 12 -17.85 13.73 18.16
N PHE A 13 -18.50 13.62 19.32
CA PHE A 13 -18.08 12.72 20.39
C PHE A 13 -18.13 11.25 19.95
N GLY A 14 -19.21 10.82 19.30
CA GLY A 14 -19.32 9.45 18.77
C GLY A 14 -18.27 9.11 17.70
N LYS A 15 -17.90 10.08 16.87
CA LYS A 15 -16.84 9.93 15.85
C LYS A 15 -15.47 9.68 16.47
N ILE A 16 -15.14 10.43 17.52
CA ILE A 16 -13.87 10.28 18.23
C ILE A 16 -13.83 8.94 18.96
N ILE A 17 -14.90 8.57 19.67
CA ILE A 17 -15.00 7.27 20.34
C ILE A 17 -14.80 6.12 19.37
N PHE A 18 -15.45 6.17 18.21
CA PHE A 18 -15.31 5.11 17.20
C PHE A 18 -13.87 5.01 16.69
N LEU A 19 -13.19 6.12 16.41
CA LEU A 19 -11.78 6.12 16.02
C LEU A 19 -10.86 5.56 17.13
N LEU A 20 -11.09 5.97 18.39
CA LEU A 20 -10.34 5.46 19.53
C LEU A 20 -10.56 3.95 19.74
N LEU A 21 -11.79 3.47 19.54
CA LEU A 21 -12.10 2.04 19.57
C LEU A 21 -11.35 1.27 18.48
N LEU A 22 -11.29 1.82 17.25
CA LEU A 22 -10.52 1.21 16.16
C LEU A 22 -9.02 1.14 16.49
N PHE A 23 -8.46 2.21 17.08
CA PHE A 23 -7.08 2.18 17.54
C PHE A 23 -6.88 1.14 18.64
N PHE A 24 -7.77 1.09 19.64
CA PHE A 24 -7.68 0.13 20.72
C PHE A 24 -7.71 -1.32 20.22
N ILE A 25 -8.63 -1.65 19.31
CA ILE A 25 -8.69 -2.98 18.67
C ILE A 25 -7.40 -3.26 17.89
N TYR A 26 -6.92 -2.31 17.09
CA TYR A 26 -5.68 -2.46 16.36
C TYR A 26 -4.48 -2.69 17.29
N SER A 27 -4.37 -1.97 18.40
CA SER A 27 -3.30 -2.15 19.39
C SER A 27 -3.30 -3.56 19.98
N ILE A 28 -4.47 -4.10 20.32
CA ILE A 28 -4.61 -5.47 20.83
C ILE A 28 -4.14 -6.47 19.78
N LEU A 29 -4.62 -6.34 18.54
CA LEU A 29 -4.27 -7.24 17.44
C LEU A 29 -2.77 -7.17 17.11
N PHE A 30 -2.21 -5.96 17.07
CA PHE A 30 -0.79 -5.71 16.81
C PHE A 30 0.07 -6.37 17.88
N TYR A 31 -0.30 -6.23 19.15
CA TYR A 31 0.43 -6.84 20.27
C TYR A 31 0.41 -8.37 20.18
N HIS A 32 -0.77 -8.97 20.00
CA HIS A 32 -0.91 -10.44 19.93
C HIS A 32 -0.31 -11.08 18.68
N SER A 33 -0.17 -10.31 17.60
CA SER A 33 0.38 -10.78 16.33
C SER A 33 1.79 -10.24 16.08
N SER A 34 2.47 -9.76 17.13
CA SER A 34 3.81 -9.21 16.99
C SER A 34 4.83 -10.31 16.70
N TRP A 35 5.52 -10.18 15.56
CA TRP A 35 6.63 -11.06 15.18
C TRP A 35 7.63 -10.27 14.35
N LEU A 36 8.90 -10.67 14.39
CA LEU A 36 9.93 -10.12 13.51
C LEU A 36 10.34 -11.20 12.53
N SER A 37 10.40 -10.82 11.26
CA SER A 37 10.88 -11.70 10.20
C SER A 37 12.40 -11.84 10.25
N ASP A 38 12.91 -13.02 9.96
CA ASP A 38 14.37 -13.23 9.83
C ASP A 38 14.98 -12.27 8.79
N ASP A 39 14.29 -12.04 7.67
CA ASP A 39 14.67 -11.04 6.66
C ASP A 39 14.82 -9.61 7.21
N SER A 40 14.07 -9.20 8.25
CA SER A 40 14.20 -7.83 8.80
C SER A 40 15.55 -7.62 9.47
N PHE A 41 16.17 -8.69 9.99
CA PHE A 41 17.50 -8.61 10.57
C PHE A 41 18.57 -8.20 9.56
N ILE A 42 18.34 -8.42 8.26
CA ILE A 42 19.20 -7.91 7.18
C ILE A 42 19.36 -6.39 7.30
N THR A 43 18.24 -5.70 7.41
CA THR A 43 18.19 -4.25 7.51
C THR A 43 18.65 -3.78 8.88
N PHE A 44 18.32 -4.51 9.95
CA PHE A 44 18.72 -4.16 11.31
C PHE A 44 20.23 -4.08 11.50
N ARG A 45 20.98 -5.05 10.94
CA ARG A 45 22.45 -4.99 10.97
C ARG A 45 23.01 -3.83 10.15
N VAL A 46 22.37 -3.46 9.04
CA VAL A 46 22.79 -2.29 8.25
C VAL A 46 22.55 -1.00 9.04
N VAL A 47 21.43 -0.89 9.76
CA VAL A 47 21.16 0.23 10.68
C VAL A 47 22.21 0.28 11.78
N ASP A 48 22.50 -0.84 12.43
CA ASP A 48 23.49 -0.93 13.50
C ASP A 48 24.89 -0.54 13.00
N ASN A 49 25.33 -1.07 11.85
CA ASN A 49 26.59 -0.70 11.24
C ASN A 49 26.66 0.78 10.89
N PHE A 50 25.58 1.36 10.37
CA PHE A 50 25.53 2.78 10.05
C PHE A 50 25.68 3.64 11.31
N LEU A 51 24.97 3.31 12.38
CA LEU A 51 25.02 4.05 13.64
C LEU A 51 26.37 3.91 14.36
N ASN A 52 27.09 2.81 14.14
CA ASN A 52 28.46 2.60 14.65
C ASN A 52 29.57 3.13 13.72
N GLY A 53 29.22 3.82 12.62
CA GLY A 53 30.18 4.47 11.72
C GLY A 53 30.79 3.58 10.63
N TYR A 54 30.31 2.35 10.45
CA TYR A 54 30.76 1.45 9.37
C TYR A 54 30.08 1.75 8.02
N GLY A 55 29.06 2.61 8.01
CA GLY A 55 28.29 2.98 6.82
C GLY A 55 27.11 2.04 6.53
N LEU A 56 26.42 2.25 5.40
CA LEU A 56 25.20 1.51 5.03
C LEU A 56 25.53 0.12 4.48
N ARG A 57 26.19 -0.74 5.27
CA ARG A 57 26.72 -2.04 4.81
C ARG A 57 26.30 -3.16 5.74
N TRP A 58 26.27 -4.38 5.22
CA TRP A 58 26.05 -5.59 6.04
C TRP A 58 27.35 -6.08 6.70
N ASN A 59 28.41 -6.20 5.90
CA ASN A 59 29.77 -6.50 6.33
C ASN A 59 30.59 -5.20 6.26
N PRO A 60 31.30 -4.79 7.34
CA PRO A 60 32.04 -3.52 7.35
C PRO A 60 33.05 -3.37 6.19
N LEU A 61 33.65 -4.49 5.76
CA LEU A 61 34.65 -4.55 4.70
C LEU A 61 34.06 -4.49 3.28
N GLU A 62 32.77 -4.78 3.11
CA GLU A 62 32.13 -4.91 1.80
C GLU A 62 31.07 -3.83 1.59
N ARG A 63 31.23 -3.04 0.53
CA ARG A 63 30.28 -1.98 0.15
C ARG A 63 29.19 -2.54 -0.77
N VAL A 64 28.28 -3.31 -0.20
CA VAL A 64 27.19 -3.98 -0.96
C VAL A 64 25.83 -3.58 -0.41
N GLN A 65 24.91 -3.19 -1.30
CA GLN A 65 23.52 -2.94 -0.93
C GLN A 65 22.78 -4.27 -0.74
N VAL A 66 22.52 -4.64 0.51
CA VAL A 66 21.78 -5.87 0.85
C VAL A 66 20.28 -5.66 1.05
N TYR A 67 19.86 -4.43 1.36
CA TYR A 67 18.47 -4.09 1.64
C TYR A 67 17.73 -3.66 0.35
N THR A 68 16.44 -3.98 0.28
CA THR A 68 15.57 -3.71 -0.89
C THR A 68 14.62 -2.55 -0.68
N HIS A 69 14.58 -1.98 0.52
CA HIS A 69 13.62 -0.96 0.95
C HIS A 69 14.32 0.28 1.56
N PRO A 70 15.05 1.08 0.75
CA PRO A 70 15.78 2.25 1.24
C PRO A 70 14.99 3.20 2.13
N LEU A 71 13.72 3.49 1.80
CA LEU A 71 12.91 4.40 2.60
C LEU A 71 12.67 3.85 4.01
N TRP A 72 12.39 2.56 4.13
CA TRP A 72 12.21 1.89 5.42
C TRP A 72 13.50 1.95 6.26
N LEU A 73 14.65 1.66 5.65
CA LEU A 73 15.96 1.76 6.30
C LEU A 73 16.20 3.17 6.87
N PHE A 74 16.02 4.21 6.04
CA PHE A 74 16.28 5.60 6.46
C PHE A 74 15.29 6.11 7.51
N LEU A 75 14.07 5.57 7.58
CA LEU A 75 13.12 5.87 8.66
C LEU A 75 13.49 5.13 9.96
N LEU A 76 14.05 3.93 9.85
CA LEU A 76 14.49 3.15 11.02
C LEU A 76 15.69 3.77 11.73
N ILE A 77 16.67 4.29 10.98
CA ILE A 77 17.92 4.86 11.52
C ILE A 77 17.69 5.87 12.66
N PRO A 78 16.92 6.96 12.47
CA PRO A 78 16.71 7.96 13.52
C PRO A 78 15.93 7.40 14.71
N ILE A 79 15.01 6.46 14.48
CA ILE A 79 14.24 5.82 15.56
C ILE A 79 15.17 4.96 16.41
N GLN A 80 15.99 4.12 15.77
CA GLN A 80 16.96 3.27 16.46
C GLN A 80 18.02 4.08 17.20
N TRP A 81 18.44 5.23 16.66
CA TRP A 81 19.38 6.12 17.34
C TRP A 81 18.86 6.61 18.69
N VAL A 82 17.54 6.85 18.81
CA VAL A 82 16.88 7.29 20.04
C VAL A 82 16.53 6.12 20.95
N VAL A 83 15.86 5.09 20.41
CA VAL A 83 15.30 3.97 21.20
C VAL A 83 16.38 2.98 21.63
N ARG A 84 17.42 2.78 20.81
CA ARG A 84 18.57 1.89 21.05
C ARG A 84 18.21 0.41 21.25
N GLU A 85 17.02 0.00 20.83
CA GLU A 85 16.57 -1.38 20.83
C GLU A 85 15.83 -1.62 19.51
N ILE A 86 16.43 -2.45 18.64
CA ILE A 86 16.04 -2.50 17.23
C ILE A 86 14.67 -3.15 17.01
N SER A 87 14.28 -4.06 17.89
CA SER A 87 12.98 -4.73 17.87
C SER A 87 11.87 -3.71 18.14
N ILE A 88 11.95 -2.96 19.24
CA ILE A 88 11.02 -1.89 19.58
C ILE A 88 11.05 -0.80 18.51
N SER A 89 12.21 -0.45 17.94
CA SER A 89 12.29 0.55 16.87
C SER A 89 11.48 0.14 15.64
N ALA A 90 11.61 -1.12 15.21
CA ALA A 90 10.86 -1.67 14.09
C ALA A 90 9.37 -1.77 14.40
N TYR A 91 9.00 -2.21 15.60
CA TYR A 91 7.60 -2.25 16.04
C TYR A 91 6.99 -0.86 16.13
N LEU A 92 7.71 0.12 16.67
CA LEU A 92 7.26 1.50 16.79
C LEU A 92 7.00 2.10 15.41
N LEU A 93 7.93 1.99 14.47
CA LEU A 93 7.72 2.49 13.11
C LEU A 93 6.51 1.81 12.46
N SER A 94 6.41 0.49 12.57
CA SER A 94 5.31 -0.27 11.96
C SER A 94 3.96 0.09 12.58
N TYR A 95 3.91 0.24 13.90
CA TYR A 95 2.72 0.65 14.64
C TYR A 95 2.27 2.06 14.24
N LEU A 96 3.21 3.01 14.14
CA LEU A 96 2.92 4.36 13.66
C LEU A 96 2.36 4.35 12.23
N CYS A 97 2.94 3.57 11.32
CA CYS A 97 2.41 3.40 9.97
C CYS A 97 0.97 2.86 9.97
N GLY A 98 0.67 1.87 10.83
CA GLY A 98 -0.69 1.32 10.96
C GLY A 98 -1.71 2.29 11.55
N ILE A 99 -1.34 3.05 12.59
CA ILE A 99 -2.21 4.11 13.14
C ILE A 99 -2.48 5.20 12.11
N LEU A 100 -1.45 5.60 11.34
CA LEU A 100 -1.61 6.54 10.23
C LEU A 100 -2.51 5.97 9.13
N PHE A 101 -2.36 4.70 8.78
CA PHE A 101 -3.23 4.02 7.81
C PHE A 101 -4.70 4.09 8.25
N ILE A 102 -5.01 3.68 9.48
CA ILE A 102 -6.37 3.71 10.03
C ILE A 102 -6.91 5.15 10.06
N SER A 103 -6.10 6.12 10.48
CA SER A 103 -6.47 7.53 10.52
C SER A 103 -6.81 8.07 9.14
N VAL A 104 -5.92 7.86 8.16
CA VAL A 104 -6.12 8.31 6.78
C VAL A 104 -7.35 7.66 6.16
N TYR A 105 -7.55 6.36 6.40
CA TYR A 105 -8.72 5.62 5.92
C TYR A 105 -10.01 6.20 6.51
N TYR A 106 -10.04 6.38 7.84
CA TYR A 106 -11.16 6.94 8.56
C TYR A 106 -11.51 8.37 8.10
N PHE A 107 -10.53 9.27 7.99
CA PHE A 107 -10.78 10.66 7.59
C PHE A 107 -11.15 10.80 6.11
N THR A 108 -10.68 9.90 5.26
CA THR A 108 -11.10 9.83 3.86
C THR A 108 -12.58 9.49 3.75
N PHE A 109 -13.02 8.41 4.42
CA PHE A 109 -14.37 7.88 4.21
C PHE A 109 -15.44 8.47 5.14
N SER A 110 -15.07 9.07 6.28
CA SER A 110 -16.02 9.70 7.23
C SER A 110 -16.73 10.94 6.67
N LYS A 111 -16.27 11.45 5.53
CA LYS A 111 -16.89 12.55 4.77
C LYS A 111 -18.10 12.09 3.95
N PHE A 112 -18.26 10.79 3.71
CA PHE A 112 -19.37 10.23 2.94
C PHE A 112 -20.56 9.91 3.84
N ARG A 113 -21.79 10.00 3.32
CA ARG A 113 -23.05 9.79 4.07
C ARG A 113 -23.09 8.45 4.81
N ASN A 114 -22.70 7.36 4.13
CA ASN A 114 -22.63 6.01 4.68
C ASN A 114 -21.22 5.61 5.13
N GLY A 115 -20.33 6.61 5.32
CA GLY A 115 -18.92 6.40 5.58
C GLY A 115 -18.61 5.52 6.79
N PHE A 116 -19.34 5.71 7.90
CA PHE A 116 -19.09 4.96 9.13
C PHE A 116 -19.31 3.45 8.99
N GLY A 117 -20.42 3.05 8.37
CA GLY A 117 -20.69 1.62 8.13
C GLY A 117 -19.65 1.00 7.21
N LEU A 118 -19.27 1.71 6.15
CA LEU A 118 -18.25 1.24 5.22
C LEU A 118 -16.85 1.18 5.84
N ILE A 119 -16.51 2.13 6.72
CA ILE A 119 -15.27 2.10 7.50
C ILE A 119 -15.26 0.90 8.44
N ALA A 120 -16.35 0.67 9.19
CA ALA A 120 -16.45 -0.45 10.12
C ALA A 120 -16.28 -1.79 9.39
N VAL A 121 -16.95 -1.96 8.23
CA VAL A 121 -16.80 -3.17 7.40
C VAL A 121 -15.38 -3.31 6.87
N ALA A 122 -14.79 -2.25 6.32
CA ALA A 122 -13.46 -2.29 5.73
C ALA A 122 -12.36 -2.58 6.77
N LEU A 123 -12.36 -1.85 7.89
CA LEU A 123 -11.42 -2.09 8.98
C LEU A 123 -11.68 -3.44 9.65
N GLY A 124 -12.93 -3.89 9.74
CA GLY A 124 -13.25 -5.26 10.16
C GLY A 124 -12.62 -6.32 9.26
N VAL A 125 -12.66 -6.13 7.93
CA VAL A 125 -11.97 -7.00 6.96
C VAL A 125 -10.46 -6.97 7.16
N PHE A 126 -9.85 -5.78 7.30
CA PHE A 126 -8.42 -5.67 7.53
C PHE A 126 -7.99 -6.29 8.86
N PHE A 127 -8.72 -6.04 9.95
CA PHE A 127 -8.42 -6.57 11.27
C PHE A 127 -8.62 -8.08 11.38
N SER A 128 -9.48 -8.64 10.53
CA SER A 128 -9.68 -10.10 10.48
C SER A 128 -8.64 -10.79 9.59
N SER A 129 -8.04 -10.07 8.63
CA SER A 129 -7.07 -10.63 7.67
C SER A 129 -5.70 -10.79 8.33
N ARG A 130 -5.20 -12.04 8.32
CA ARG A 130 -3.84 -12.36 8.78
C ARG A 130 -2.79 -11.63 7.95
N THR A 131 -3.03 -11.55 6.65
CA THR A 131 -2.13 -10.86 5.72
C THR A 131 -1.98 -9.38 6.07
N PHE A 132 -3.05 -8.72 6.53
CA PHE A 132 -2.94 -7.34 6.94
C PHE A 132 -2.22 -7.23 8.30
N ILE A 133 -2.67 -7.96 9.31
CA ILE A 133 -2.15 -7.81 10.68
C ILE A 133 -0.69 -8.28 10.80
N ASP A 134 -0.36 -9.46 10.29
CA ASP A 134 0.97 -10.06 10.47
C ASP A 134 2.04 -9.27 9.70
N TYR A 135 1.74 -8.77 8.50
CA TYR A 135 2.72 -7.96 7.77
C TYR A 135 2.80 -6.52 8.29
N ASN A 136 1.81 -6.03 9.03
CA ASN A 136 1.95 -4.79 9.79
C ASN A 136 2.88 -4.95 11.00
N THR A 137 3.13 -6.16 11.51
CA THR A 137 4.00 -6.38 12.67
C THR A 137 5.38 -6.92 12.33
N SER A 138 5.56 -7.52 11.14
CA SER A 138 6.74 -8.27 10.67
C SER A 138 8.14 -7.64 10.78
N GLY A 139 8.25 -6.34 11.12
CA GLY A 139 9.52 -5.58 11.10
C GLY A 139 10.01 -5.19 9.70
N LEU A 140 9.28 -5.60 8.66
CA LEU A 140 9.52 -5.28 7.26
C LEU A 140 8.72 -4.04 6.82
N GLU A 141 8.99 -3.59 5.60
CA GLU A 141 8.44 -2.37 5.01
C GLU A 141 6.95 -2.43 4.63
N ASN A 142 6.24 -3.52 4.93
CA ASN A 142 4.87 -3.75 4.45
C ASN A 142 3.87 -2.75 5.05
N SER A 143 3.98 -2.41 6.33
CA SER A 143 3.14 -1.40 7.00
C SER A 143 3.22 -0.04 6.30
N LEU A 144 4.44 0.38 5.93
CA LEU A 144 4.68 1.58 5.14
C LEU A 144 4.15 1.44 3.71
N SER A 145 4.31 0.27 3.09
CA SER A 145 3.78 -0.02 1.75
C SER A 145 2.26 0.13 1.70
N PHE A 146 1.55 -0.40 2.70
CA PHE A 146 0.09 -0.28 2.80
C PHE A 146 -0.36 1.19 2.94
N LEU A 147 0.32 1.95 3.80
CA LEU A 147 0.06 3.38 3.98
C LEU A 147 0.29 4.18 2.69
N LEU A 148 1.43 4.00 2.04
CA LEU A 148 1.78 4.75 0.83
C LEU A 148 0.87 4.38 -0.35
N LEU A 149 0.49 3.10 -0.49
CA LEU A 149 -0.49 2.68 -1.50
C LEU A 149 -1.84 3.35 -1.26
N LEU A 150 -2.34 3.33 -0.02
CA LEU A 150 -3.59 4.01 0.32
C LEU A 150 -3.56 5.50 -0.05
N LEU A 151 -2.46 6.20 0.28
CA LEU A 151 -2.30 7.62 -0.06
C LEU A 151 -2.27 7.85 -1.58
N PHE A 152 -1.58 6.99 -2.32
CA PHE A 152 -1.56 7.03 -3.78
C PHE A 152 -2.94 6.81 -4.38
N GLU A 153 -3.68 5.82 -3.91
CA GLU A 153 -5.02 5.48 -4.40
C GLU A 153 -6.04 6.58 -4.13
N ILE A 154 -6.00 7.17 -2.92
CA ILE A 154 -6.80 8.36 -2.60
C ILE A 154 -6.50 9.47 -3.60
N LYS A 155 -5.21 9.75 -3.85
CA LYS A 155 -4.81 10.83 -4.75
C LYS A 155 -5.21 10.55 -6.20
N PHE A 156 -5.05 9.30 -6.65
CA PHE A 156 -5.49 8.84 -7.97
C PHE A 156 -6.99 9.04 -8.13
N CYS A 157 -7.81 8.55 -7.20
CA CYS A 157 -9.26 8.66 -7.24
C CYS A 157 -9.74 10.12 -7.26
N CYS A 158 -9.13 11.00 -6.45
CA CYS A 158 -9.46 12.43 -6.48
C CYS A 158 -9.25 13.04 -7.87
N LEU A 159 -8.14 12.73 -8.54
CA LEU A 159 -7.81 13.27 -9.87
C LEU A 159 -8.59 12.58 -11.00
N TYR A 160 -8.87 11.30 -10.84
CA TYR A 160 -9.65 10.53 -11.81
C TYR A 160 -11.11 11.00 -11.84
N LEU A 161 -11.72 11.29 -10.70
CA LEU A 161 -13.10 11.79 -10.65
C LEU A 161 -13.23 13.26 -11.03
N ASN A 162 -12.31 14.11 -10.56
CA ASN A 162 -12.34 15.55 -10.83
C ASN A 162 -12.12 15.81 -12.33
N SER A 163 -13.03 16.57 -12.94
CA SER A 163 -12.96 16.89 -14.37
C SER A 163 -11.85 17.90 -14.67
N LYS A 164 -11.47 18.74 -13.69
CA LYS A 164 -10.35 19.67 -13.78
C LYS A 164 -9.48 19.56 -12.51
N PRO A 165 -8.17 19.35 -12.62
CA PRO A 165 -7.26 19.44 -11.47
C PRO A 165 -7.24 20.89 -10.95
N GLU A 166 -7.40 21.08 -9.64
CA GLU A 166 -7.36 22.41 -9.01
C GLU A 166 -5.99 23.06 -9.19
N ASN A 167 -4.91 22.27 -9.09
CA ASN A 167 -3.55 22.74 -9.34
C ASN A 167 -2.69 21.61 -9.94
N VAL A 168 -2.65 21.56 -11.27
CA VAL A 168 -1.89 20.54 -12.04
C VAL A 168 -0.45 20.39 -11.52
N LYS A 169 0.22 21.50 -11.18
CA LYS A 169 1.63 21.49 -10.77
C LYS A 169 1.83 20.72 -9.47
N ILE A 170 1.05 21.08 -8.45
CA ILE A 170 1.12 20.46 -7.12
C ILE A 170 0.65 19.00 -7.19
N ASP A 171 -0.42 18.74 -7.95
CA ASP A 171 -0.99 17.40 -8.07
C ASP A 171 -0.05 16.42 -8.78
N SER A 172 0.61 16.89 -9.84
CA SER A 172 1.61 16.11 -10.58
C SER A 172 2.86 15.86 -9.72
N TYR A 173 3.32 16.87 -8.99
CA TYR A 173 4.43 16.70 -8.04
C TYR A 173 4.09 15.67 -6.96
N LYS A 174 2.89 15.74 -6.36
CA LYS A 174 2.43 14.79 -5.34
C LYS A 174 2.38 13.35 -5.87
N ILE A 175 1.89 13.15 -7.10
CA ILE A 175 1.90 11.81 -7.73
C ILE A 175 3.33 11.33 -7.92
N GLY A 176 4.20 12.14 -8.55
CA GLY A 176 5.59 11.78 -8.77
C GLY A 176 6.34 11.47 -7.47
N PHE A 177 6.08 12.25 -6.42
CA PHE A 177 6.67 12.08 -5.11
C PHE A 177 6.16 10.81 -4.41
N LEU A 178 4.85 10.53 -4.43
CA LEU A 178 4.29 9.29 -3.90
C LEU A 178 4.82 8.07 -4.66
N THR A 179 4.94 8.15 -5.98
CA THR A 179 5.60 7.12 -6.81
C THR A 179 7.04 6.91 -6.36
N ALA A 180 7.81 7.99 -6.12
CA ALA A 180 9.18 7.87 -5.63
C ALA A 180 9.25 7.14 -4.28
N LEU A 181 8.40 7.53 -3.33
CA LEU A 181 8.34 6.90 -2.02
C LEU A 181 7.97 5.41 -2.12
N LEU A 182 6.96 5.07 -2.92
CA LEU A 182 6.57 3.68 -3.16
C LEU A 182 7.73 2.86 -3.73
N LEU A 183 8.44 3.37 -4.74
CA LEU A 183 9.58 2.67 -5.34
C LEU A 183 10.80 2.58 -4.40
N LEU A 184 10.99 3.54 -3.50
CA LEU A 184 12.01 3.50 -2.44
C LEU A 184 11.61 2.56 -1.29
N THR A 185 10.33 2.23 -1.14
CA THR A 185 9.87 1.19 -0.21
C THR A 185 10.00 -0.17 -0.87
N ARG A 186 9.46 -0.34 -2.09
CA ARG A 186 9.41 -1.61 -2.80
C ARG A 186 9.28 -1.36 -4.30
N LEU A 187 10.19 -1.93 -5.10
CA LEU A 187 10.18 -1.75 -6.55
C LEU A 187 8.98 -2.43 -7.23
N ASP A 188 8.50 -3.55 -6.71
CA ASP A 188 7.34 -4.29 -7.24
C ASP A 188 6.03 -3.50 -7.12
N LEU A 189 5.95 -2.49 -6.25
CA LEU A 189 4.77 -1.63 -6.14
C LEU A 189 4.51 -0.83 -7.42
N VAL A 190 5.49 -0.71 -8.32
CA VAL A 190 5.31 -0.13 -9.66
C VAL A 190 4.15 -0.78 -10.43
N LEU A 191 3.86 -2.06 -10.16
CA LEU A 191 2.78 -2.81 -10.80
C LEU A 191 1.40 -2.20 -10.49
N PHE A 192 1.22 -1.63 -9.30
CA PHE A 192 0.00 -0.90 -8.94
C PHE A 192 -0.06 0.50 -9.56
N LEU A 193 1.07 1.07 -10.01
CA LEU A 193 1.16 2.43 -10.52
C LEU A 193 1.03 2.50 -12.04
N PHE A 194 1.36 1.42 -12.75
CA PHE A 194 1.42 1.40 -14.20
C PHE A 194 0.11 1.84 -14.85
N LEU A 195 -1.00 1.16 -14.55
CA LEU A 195 -2.29 1.46 -15.16
C LEU A 195 -2.91 2.77 -14.64
N PRO A 196 -2.98 3.05 -13.33
CA PRO A 196 -3.43 4.35 -12.82
C PRO A 196 -2.62 5.52 -13.39
N GLY A 197 -1.29 5.37 -13.47
CA GLY A 197 -0.39 6.35 -14.05
C GLY A 197 -0.65 6.58 -15.54
N TYR A 198 -0.85 5.51 -16.31
CA TYR A 198 -1.21 5.59 -17.73
C TYR A 198 -2.54 6.32 -17.95
N VAL A 199 -3.57 5.99 -17.16
CA VAL A 199 -4.89 6.62 -17.25
C VAL A 199 -4.83 8.11 -16.90
N LEU A 200 -4.13 8.48 -15.83
CA LEU A 200 -3.91 9.88 -15.47
C LEU A 200 -3.10 10.62 -16.53
N PHE A 201 -2.06 9.98 -17.06
CA PHE A 201 -1.26 10.53 -18.14
C PHE A 201 -2.14 10.84 -19.35
N TYR A 202 -2.94 9.90 -19.85
CA TYR A 202 -3.82 10.13 -20.99
C TYR A 202 -4.83 11.27 -20.73
N LYS A 203 -5.44 11.30 -19.55
CA LYS A 203 -6.43 12.32 -19.18
C LYS A 203 -5.82 13.71 -19.06
N ILE A 204 -4.67 13.86 -18.42
CA ILE A 204 -4.02 15.15 -18.17
C ILE A 204 -3.23 15.63 -19.39
N PHE A 205 -2.67 14.72 -20.18
CA PHE A 205 -1.90 15.04 -21.40
C PHE A 205 -2.72 15.79 -22.43
N LYS A 206 -4.05 15.58 -22.46
CA LYS A 206 -4.95 16.29 -23.37
C LYS A 206 -4.94 17.82 -23.17
N GLU A 207 -4.66 18.30 -21.94
CA GLU A 207 -4.77 19.73 -21.61
C GLU A 207 -3.46 20.34 -21.05
N HIS A 208 -2.64 19.57 -20.30
CA HIS A 208 -1.51 20.11 -19.53
C HIS A 208 -0.23 19.25 -19.54
N LYS A 209 0.04 18.55 -20.65
CA LYS A 209 1.16 17.61 -20.84
C LYS A 209 2.49 18.06 -20.23
N ILE A 210 2.98 19.24 -20.61
CA ILE A 210 4.34 19.69 -20.23
C ILE A 210 4.44 19.87 -18.72
N GLN A 211 3.41 20.45 -18.10
CA GLN A 211 3.39 20.65 -16.65
C GLN A 211 3.31 19.31 -15.93
N PHE A 212 2.44 18.41 -16.37
CA PHE A 212 2.32 17.08 -15.76
C PHE A 212 3.64 16.32 -15.76
N LEU A 213 4.30 16.24 -16.92
CA LEU A 213 5.59 15.55 -17.05
C LEU A 213 6.68 16.22 -16.21
N LYS A 214 6.82 17.56 -16.28
CA LYS A 214 7.85 18.30 -15.55
C LYS A 214 7.72 18.12 -14.03
N TYR A 215 6.53 18.29 -13.49
CA TYR A 215 6.31 18.23 -12.04
C TYR A 215 6.28 16.78 -11.52
N SER A 216 5.75 15.82 -12.29
CA SER A 216 5.86 14.40 -11.92
C SER A 216 7.31 13.93 -11.93
N PHE A 217 8.12 14.40 -12.90
CA PHE A 217 9.55 14.14 -12.92
C PHE A 217 10.27 14.76 -11.71
N LEU A 218 9.90 16.00 -11.33
CA LEU A 218 10.44 16.62 -10.12
C LEU A 218 10.13 15.81 -8.85
N GLY A 219 8.95 15.20 -8.78
CA GLY A 219 8.60 14.28 -7.69
C GLY A 219 9.38 12.95 -7.75
N ILE A 220 9.50 12.34 -8.94
CA ILE A 220 10.21 11.05 -9.10
C ILE A 220 11.72 11.19 -8.93
N PHE A 221 12.24 12.42 -9.01
CA PHE A 221 13.65 12.75 -8.86
C PHE A 221 14.25 12.22 -7.54
N PHE A 222 13.47 12.09 -6.48
CA PHE A 222 13.94 11.51 -5.21
C PHE A 222 14.36 10.03 -5.36
N TRP A 223 13.61 9.24 -6.13
CA TRP A 223 13.97 7.86 -6.42
C TRP A 223 15.20 7.79 -7.33
N ILE A 224 15.27 8.63 -8.36
CA ILE A 224 16.43 8.74 -9.25
C ILE A 224 17.69 9.15 -8.45
N SER A 225 17.57 10.08 -7.52
CA SER A 225 18.68 10.54 -6.67
C SER A 225 19.22 9.40 -5.81
N TYR A 226 18.34 8.56 -5.27
CA TYR A 226 18.76 7.37 -4.55
C TYR A 226 19.46 6.35 -5.46
N LEU A 227 19.00 6.14 -6.70
CA LEU A 227 19.67 5.26 -7.65
C LEU A 227 21.08 5.76 -8.00
N ILE A 228 21.24 7.07 -8.21
CA ILE A 228 22.56 7.69 -8.43
C ILE A 228 23.45 7.48 -7.19
N PHE A 229 22.91 7.73 -6.00
CA PHE A 229 23.60 7.43 -4.74
C PHE A 229 24.02 5.96 -4.66
N SER A 230 23.13 5.03 -5.03
CA SER A 230 23.40 3.59 -4.97
C SER A 230 24.56 3.19 -5.90
N ILE A 231 24.59 3.75 -7.12
CA ILE A 231 25.71 3.54 -8.04
C ILE A 231 27.03 4.07 -7.46
N ILE A 232 27.02 5.29 -6.92
CA ILE A 232 28.24 5.93 -6.39
C ILE A 232 28.73 5.22 -5.13
N TYR A 233 27.82 4.83 -4.23
CA TYR A 233 28.16 4.31 -2.91
C TYR A 233 28.42 2.79 -2.92
N PHE A 234 27.60 2.02 -3.65
CA PHE A 234 27.64 0.55 -3.68
C PHE A 234 28.23 -0.01 -4.98
N GLY A 235 28.43 0.81 -6.02
CA GLY A 235 28.89 0.32 -7.33
C GLY A 235 27.83 -0.48 -8.10
N SER A 236 26.56 -0.45 -7.68
CA SER A 236 25.45 -1.16 -8.33
C SER A 236 24.18 -0.32 -8.34
N LEU A 237 23.35 -0.47 -9.38
CA LEU A 237 22.08 0.27 -9.50
C LEU A 237 20.98 -0.31 -8.60
N LEU A 238 20.95 -1.64 -8.49
CA LEU A 238 19.94 -2.42 -7.79
C LEU A 238 20.60 -3.21 -6.65
N PRO A 239 19.85 -3.54 -5.60
CA PRO A 239 20.39 -4.33 -4.49
C PRO A 239 20.92 -5.68 -4.95
N ASN A 240 21.95 -6.19 -4.28
CA ASN A 240 22.58 -7.46 -4.63
C ASN A 240 21.61 -8.65 -4.59
N THR A 241 20.58 -8.57 -3.75
CA THR A 241 19.51 -9.57 -3.67
C THR A 241 18.72 -9.70 -4.97
N PHE A 242 18.60 -8.63 -5.77
CA PHE A 242 18.00 -8.72 -7.10
C PHE A 242 18.84 -9.60 -8.03
N TYR A 243 20.14 -9.35 -8.12
CA TYR A 243 21.05 -10.13 -8.97
C TYR A 243 21.17 -11.58 -8.51
N ALA A 244 21.19 -11.81 -7.19
CA ALA A 244 21.19 -13.16 -6.64
C ALA A 244 19.90 -13.93 -6.96
N LYS A 245 18.75 -13.25 -6.94
CA LYS A 245 17.42 -13.85 -7.22
C LYS A 245 17.05 -13.93 -8.69
N THR A 246 17.77 -13.29 -9.60
CA THR A 246 17.54 -13.41 -11.06
C THR A 246 18.44 -14.44 -11.72
N ASN A 247 19.50 -14.87 -11.05
CA ASN A 247 20.42 -15.90 -11.53
C ASN A 247 19.88 -17.33 -11.30
N VAL A 248 18.61 -17.53 -11.67
CA VAL A 248 17.83 -18.73 -11.34
C VAL A 248 17.93 -19.74 -12.48
N LEU A 249 18.38 -20.95 -12.15
CA LEU A 249 18.52 -22.08 -13.09
C LEU A 249 17.20 -22.84 -13.34
N PHE A 250 16.14 -22.54 -12.59
CA PHE A 250 14.83 -23.19 -12.73
C PHE A 250 14.13 -22.85 -14.04
N SER A 251 13.47 -23.85 -14.60
CA SER A 251 12.66 -23.71 -15.81
C SER A 251 11.43 -22.82 -15.59
N PHE A 252 10.89 -22.28 -16.67
CA PHE A 252 9.68 -21.44 -16.59
C PHE A 252 8.46 -22.19 -16.03
N SER A 253 8.33 -23.49 -16.32
CA SER A 253 7.25 -24.32 -15.79
C SER A 253 7.33 -24.49 -14.27
N GLU A 254 8.54 -24.69 -13.73
CA GLU A 254 8.75 -24.78 -12.27
C GLU A 254 8.39 -23.47 -11.58
N ARG A 255 8.74 -22.32 -12.17
CA ARG A 255 8.35 -21.01 -11.62
C ARG A 255 6.84 -20.82 -11.60
N ILE A 256 6.13 -21.16 -12.68
CA ILE A 256 4.66 -21.08 -12.68
C ILE A 256 4.06 -21.99 -11.59
N SER A 257 4.57 -23.22 -11.45
CA SER A 257 4.12 -24.16 -10.42
C SER A 257 4.36 -23.62 -9.01
N ALA A 258 5.54 -23.05 -8.75
CA ALA A 258 5.87 -22.41 -7.48
C ALA A 258 4.97 -21.20 -7.19
N GLY A 259 4.75 -20.32 -8.18
CA GLY A 259 3.84 -19.17 -8.05
C GLY A 259 2.39 -19.59 -7.77
N TRP A 260 1.92 -20.66 -8.41
CA TRP A 260 0.60 -21.23 -8.13
C TRP A 260 0.50 -21.79 -6.71
N ASN A 261 1.51 -22.54 -6.27
CA ASN A 261 1.58 -23.07 -4.92
C ASN A 261 1.61 -21.95 -3.88
N TYR A 262 2.37 -20.88 -4.13
CA TYR A 262 2.40 -19.69 -3.29
C TYR A 262 1.02 -19.07 -3.11
N ILE A 263 0.29 -18.83 -4.21
CA ILE A 263 -1.06 -18.25 -4.17
C ILE A 263 -2.00 -19.18 -3.42
N LYS A 264 -1.97 -20.49 -3.71
CA LYS A 264 -2.82 -21.49 -3.04
C LYS A 264 -2.57 -21.54 -1.54
N ILE A 265 -1.31 -21.56 -1.11
CA ILE A 265 -0.94 -21.55 0.32
C ILE A 265 -1.38 -20.25 0.97
N SER A 266 -1.13 -19.11 0.32
CA SER A 266 -1.51 -17.79 0.84
C SER A 266 -3.02 -17.65 1.03
N LEU A 267 -3.83 -18.12 0.06
CA LEU A 267 -5.29 -18.10 0.17
C LEU A 267 -5.83 -19.08 1.22
N LYS A 268 -5.17 -20.24 1.40
CA LYS A 268 -5.52 -21.17 2.49
C LYS A 268 -5.18 -20.59 3.86
N TRP A 269 -4.07 -19.88 3.95
CA TRP A 269 -3.58 -19.27 5.19
C TRP A 269 -4.45 -18.07 5.61
N ASP A 270 -4.93 -17.28 4.64
CA ASP A 270 -5.85 -16.17 4.87
C ASP A 270 -7.11 -16.25 3.96
N PRO A 271 -8.16 -16.99 4.39
CA PRO A 271 -9.38 -17.15 3.61
C PRO A 271 -10.17 -15.86 3.36
N ILE A 272 -9.93 -14.80 4.15
CA ILE A 272 -10.63 -13.52 3.98
C ILE A 272 -10.25 -12.90 2.64
N VAL A 273 -9.02 -13.09 2.20
CA VAL A 273 -8.53 -12.63 0.90
C VAL A 273 -9.35 -13.24 -0.24
N ILE A 274 -9.78 -14.51 -0.13
CA ILE A 274 -10.66 -15.16 -1.12
C ILE A 274 -12.00 -14.42 -1.22
N CYS A 275 -12.64 -14.16 -0.08
CA CYS A 275 -13.91 -13.43 -0.04
C CYS A 275 -13.76 -12.02 -0.61
N VAL A 276 -12.66 -11.35 -0.29
CA VAL A 276 -12.37 -10.00 -0.78
C VAL A 276 -12.24 -9.98 -2.30
N PHE A 277 -11.40 -10.84 -2.87
CA PHE A 277 -11.18 -10.89 -4.32
C PHE A 277 -12.41 -11.39 -5.07
N GLY A 278 -13.12 -12.40 -4.54
CA GLY A 278 -14.38 -12.88 -5.11
C GLY A 278 -15.43 -11.76 -5.21
N LEU A 279 -15.59 -10.97 -4.14
CA LEU A 279 -16.46 -9.80 -4.16
C LEU A 279 -15.95 -8.71 -5.12
N HIS A 280 -14.64 -8.49 -5.22
CA HIS A 280 -14.07 -7.51 -6.15
C HIS A 280 -14.35 -7.86 -7.61
N ILE A 281 -14.14 -9.12 -7.98
CA ILE A 281 -14.46 -9.65 -9.31
C ILE A 281 -15.97 -9.55 -9.54
N PHE A 282 -16.79 -9.97 -8.57
CA PHE A 282 -18.24 -9.87 -8.66
C PHE A 282 -18.69 -8.45 -8.97
N TRP A 283 -18.25 -7.45 -8.19
CA TRP A 283 -18.63 -6.04 -8.42
C TRP A 283 -18.13 -5.48 -9.75
N THR A 284 -16.98 -5.95 -10.24
CA THR A 284 -16.43 -5.51 -11.54
C THR A 284 -17.30 -5.99 -12.71
N PHE A 285 -17.89 -7.19 -12.60
CA PHE A 285 -18.71 -7.81 -13.65
C PHE A 285 -20.20 -7.93 -13.31
N SER A 286 -20.67 -7.22 -12.28
CA SER A 286 -22.04 -7.41 -11.76
C SER A 286 -23.11 -6.79 -12.66
N GLU A 287 -22.78 -5.78 -13.46
CA GLU A 287 -23.75 -5.07 -14.33
C GLU A 287 -24.53 -6.00 -15.29
N PRO A 288 -23.90 -6.85 -16.13
CA PRO A 288 -24.64 -7.77 -17.01
C PRO A 288 -25.46 -8.81 -16.23
N ILE A 289 -24.99 -9.22 -15.05
CA ILE A 289 -25.64 -10.23 -14.22
C ILE A 289 -26.88 -9.64 -13.56
N LEU A 290 -26.75 -8.47 -12.91
CA LEU A 290 -27.85 -7.80 -12.22
C LEU A 290 -28.94 -7.32 -13.17
N LYS A 291 -28.58 -6.87 -14.39
CA LYS A 291 -29.56 -6.54 -15.45
C LYS A 291 -30.43 -7.73 -15.86
N ARG A 292 -29.94 -8.96 -15.73
CA ARG A 292 -30.66 -10.18 -16.09
C ARG A 292 -31.63 -10.63 -14.99
N PHE A 293 -31.31 -10.39 -13.72
CA PHE A 293 -32.07 -10.89 -12.57
C PHE A 293 -32.95 -9.84 -11.88
N THR A 294 -32.71 -8.55 -12.10
CA THR A 294 -33.48 -7.49 -11.44
C THR A 294 -34.19 -6.59 -12.45
N LYS A 295 -35.45 -6.21 -12.17
CA LYS A 295 -36.20 -5.18 -12.92
C LYS A 295 -35.65 -3.76 -12.69
N VAL A 296 -34.66 -3.61 -11.82
CA VAL A 296 -34.03 -2.33 -11.48
C VAL A 296 -33.00 -2.00 -12.57
N LYS A 297 -33.12 -0.83 -13.22
CA LYS A 297 -32.09 -0.30 -14.13
C LYS A 297 -30.86 0.09 -13.31
N TRP A 298 -30.03 -0.88 -12.96
CA TRP A 298 -28.74 -0.64 -12.35
C TRP A 298 -27.68 -0.54 -13.46
N THR A 299 -27.33 0.70 -13.83
CA THR A 299 -26.31 1.01 -14.83
C THR A 299 -25.17 1.76 -14.17
N LEU A 300 -24.00 1.13 -14.15
CA LEU A 300 -22.77 1.75 -13.65
C LEU A 300 -22.35 2.90 -14.56
N SER A 301 -21.87 4.00 -13.98
CA SER A 301 -21.21 5.06 -14.74
C SER A 301 -19.91 4.54 -15.36
N GLU A 302 -19.52 5.07 -16.52
CA GLU A 302 -18.21 4.77 -17.14
C GLU A 302 -17.04 5.03 -16.17
N LYS A 303 -17.14 6.04 -15.31
CA LYS A 303 -16.13 6.32 -14.28
C LYS A 303 -16.08 5.23 -13.21
N GLU A 304 -17.22 4.71 -12.79
CA GLU A 304 -17.30 3.67 -11.75
C GLU A 304 -16.74 2.34 -12.26
N LYS A 305 -17.11 1.96 -13.49
CA LYS A 305 -16.54 0.79 -14.17
C LYS A 305 -15.03 0.93 -14.34
N GLY A 306 -14.59 2.11 -14.77
CA GLY A 306 -13.16 2.42 -14.93
C GLY A 306 -12.39 2.19 -13.64
N ILE A 307 -12.90 2.67 -12.51
CA ILE A 307 -12.26 2.49 -11.20
C ILE A 307 -12.12 1.01 -10.82
N LEU A 308 -13.19 0.22 -10.93
CA LEU A 308 -13.16 -1.20 -10.59
C LEU A 308 -12.25 -1.99 -11.54
N LEU A 309 -12.31 -1.70 -12.84
CA LEU A 309 -11.48 -2.36 -13.84
C LEU A 309 -10.00 -2.03 -13.68
N ILE A 310 -9.66 -0.76 -13.40
CA ILE A 310 -8.28 -0.33 -13.16
C ILE A 310 -7.70 -1.07 -11.95
N SER A 311 -8.44 -1.10 -10.85
CA SER A 311 -8.00 -1.79 -9.63
C SER A 311 -7.84 -3.30 -9.82
N LEU A 312 -8.79 -3.96 -10.50
CA LEU A 312 -8.70 -5.38 -10.82
C LEU A 312 -7.49 -5.68 -11.70
N THR A 313 -7.24 -4.85 -12.72
CA THR A 313 -6.11 -5.03 -13.63
C THR A 313 -4.77 -4.83 -12.91
N SER A 314 -4.66 -3.85 -12.01
CA SER A 314 -3.47 -3.69 -11.17
C SER A 314 -3.21 -4.92 -10.30
N ILE A 315 -4.25 -5.53 -9.71
CA ILE A 315 -4.11 -6.79 -8.96
C ILE A 315 -3.67 -7.93 -9.88
N LEU A 316 -4.23 -8.04 -11.09
CA LEU A 316 -3.83 -9.07 -12.05
C LEU A 316 -2.35 -8.95 -12.46
N PHE A 317 -1.80 -7.75 -12.61
CA PHE A 317 -0.37 -7.58 -12.87
C PHE A 317 0.51 -8.16 -11.76
N VAL A 318 0.10 -8.00 -10.49
CA VAL A 318 0.82 -8.63 -9.38
C VAL A 318 0.70 -10.14 -9.41
N LEU A 319 -0.48 -10.69 -9.72
CA LEU A 319 -0.65 -12.13 -9.84
C LEU A 319 0.19 -12.72 -10.98
N PHE A 320 0.23 -12.06 -12.15
CA PHE A 320 1.10 -12.45 -13.26
C PHE A 320 2.58 -12.35 -12.90
N TYR A 321 2.97 -11.30 -12.18
CA TYR A 321 4.33 -11.16 -11.66
C TYR A 321 4.72 -12.30 -10.71
N LEU A 322 3.81 -12.74 -9.84
CA LEU A 322 4.05 -13.90 -8.97
C LEU A 322 4.26 -15.19 -9.75
N PHE A 323 3.51 -15.43 -10.83
CA PHE A 323 3.77 -16.57 -11.72
C PHE A 323 5.11 -16.46 -12.45
N TRP A 324 5.50 -15.24 -12.83
CA TRP A 324 6.76 -14.98 -13.52
C TRP A 324 7.99 -15.22 -12.63
N VAL A 325 7.95 -14.72 -11.38
CA VAL A 325 9.07 -14.81 -10.44
C VAL A 325 9.09 -16.14 -9.66
N GLY A 326 7.94 -16.83 -9.57
CA GLY A 326 7.81 -18.08 -8.82
C GLY A 326 7.28 -17.93 -7.39
N GLY A 327 6.63 -16.80 -7.10
CA GLY A 327 6.07 -16.49 -5.79
C GLY A 327 7.09 -15.93 -4.80
N ASP A 328 6.72 -15.99 -3.52
CA ASP A 328 7.57 -15.66 -2.38
C ASP A 328 7.57 -16.82 -1.39
N PHE A 329 8.51 -16.84 -0.44
CA PHE A 329 8.48 -17.83 0.62
C PHE A 329 7.51 -17.42 1.75
N MET A 330 7.24 -16.12 1.91
CA MET A 330 6.35 -15.60 2.95
C MET A 330 4.89 -15.56 2.47
N ALA A 331 4.08 -16.52 2.93
CA ALA A 331 2.68 -16.65 2.56
C ALA A 331 1.87 -15.38 2.86
N GLY A 332 1.20 -14.84 1.85
CA GLY A 332 0.34 -13.65 1.99
C GLY A 332 1.04 -12.31 1.71
N ARG A 333 2.38 -12.19 1.81
CA ARG A 333 3.09 -10.89 1.73
C ARG A 333 2.64 -10.00 0.57
N PHE A 334 2.65 -10.55 -0.65
CA PHE A 334 2.23 -9.81 -1.83
C PHE A 334 0.72 -9.58 -1.87
N LEU A 335 -0.07 -10.56 -1.43
CA LEU A 335 -1.54 -10.43 -1.39
C LEU A 335 -2.00 -9.33 -0.43
N GLY A 336 -1.20 -8.93 0.55
CA GLY A 336 -1.50 -7.82 1.46
C GLY A 336 -1.70 -6.50 0.73
N THR A 337 -0.81 -6.20 -0.21
CA THR A 337 -0.94 -4.99 -1.04
C THR A 337 -2.17 -5.06 -1.96
N CYS A 338 -2.45 -6.22 -2.56
CA CYS A 338 -3.67 -6.47 -3.34
C CYS A 338 -4.95 -6.32 -2.50
N LEU A 339 -4.91 -6.74 -1.23
CA LEU A 339 -6.01 -6.60 -0.28
C LEU A 339 -6.32 -5.13 0.00
N ILE A 340 -5.30 -4.28 0.22
CA ILE A 340 -5.47 -2.83 0.40
C ILE A 340 -6.22 -2.24 -0.79
N VAL A 341 -5.70 -2.49 -1.99
CA VAL A 341 -6.25 -1.98 -3.26
C VAL A 341 -7.69 -2.42 -3.42
N SER A 342 -7.97 -3.71 -3.25
CA SER A 342 -9.31 -4.25 -3.42
C SER A 342 -10.33 -3.68 -2.42
N VAL A 343 -9.97 -3.57 -1.14
CA VAL A 343 -10.86 -3.03 -0.11
C VAL A 343 -11.11 -1.53 -0.36
N PHE A 344 -10.06 -0.75 -0.62
CA PHE A 344 -10.17 0.68 -0.86
C PHE A 344 -11.10 0.98 -2.04
N PHE A 345 -10.86 0.36 -3.19
CA PHE A 345 -11.64 0.66 -4.40
C PHE A 345 -13.10 0.20 -4.30
N ARG A 346 -13.40 -0.89 -3.58
CA ARG A 346 -14.78 -1.30 -3.30
C ARG A 346 -15.50 -0.32 -2.38
N VAL A 347 -14.85 0.12 -1.31
CA VAL A 347 -15.43 1.09 -0.37
C VAL A 347 -15.62 2.44 -1.06
N PHE A 348 -14.67 2.85 -1.90
CA PHE A 348 -14.77 4.05 -2.71
C PHE A 348 -15.93 3.98 -3.71
N PHE A 349 -16.04 2.86 -4.42
CA PHE A 349 -17.16 2.57 -5.31
C PHE A 349 -18.51 2.64 -4.59
N LEU A 350 -18.68 1.94 -3.48
CA LEU A 350 -19.92 1.93 -2.69
C LEU A 350 -20.25 3.32 -2.10
N SER A 351 -19.23 4.07 -1.69
CA SER A 351 -19.39 5.44 -1.19
C SER A 351 -19.87 6.42 -2.28
N TYR A 352 -19.60 6.12 -3.55
CA TYR A 352 -19.99 6.94 -4.69
C TYR A 352 -21.35 6.54 -5.26
N VAL A 353 -21.62 5.23 -5.41
CA VAL A 353 -22.89 4.69 -5.93
C VAL A 353 -24.06 4.96 -5.01
N LEU A 354 -23.87 4.86 -3.68
CA LEU A 354 -24.92 5.12 -2.68
C LEU A 354 -25.17 6.62 -2.43
N ARG A 355 -24.85 7.49 -3.41
CA ARG A 355 -25.22 8.92 -3.40
C ARG A 355 -26.66 9.18 -3.86
N ILE A 356 -27.38 8.14 -4.30
CA ILE A 356 -28.83 8.12 -4.48
C ILE A 356 -29.47 7.84 -3.12
#